data_AF-A0A2V8AAQ5-F1
#
_entry.id   AF-A0A2V8AAQ5-F1
#
_cell.length_a   1.000
_cell.length_b   1.000
_cell.length_c   1.000
_cell.angle_alpha   90.00
_cell.angle_beta   90.00
_cell.angle_gamma   90.00
#
_symmetry.space_group_name_H-M   'P 1'
#
loop_
_entity.id
_entity.type
_entity.pdbx_description
1 polymer ?
#
loop_
_entity_poly.entity_id
_entity_poly.type
_entity_poly.pdbx_seq_one_letter_code
_entity_poly.pdbx_strand_id
1 'polypeptide(L)'
;MHLSPEEFIDVIDGTRSEPSLAHLQSCSVCRDRIADLRATLTAAADASIAAPSPLFWDQFSQRLHDAVAMEPVRGGSRSWFGGFGMPLAAGAAVAALILAVSTARLIAPHPNLSPPQLAFVAAPPEPQEAGDPSLELMADLAGGMVDWDAVEEAEFTARGAADHVVTHLTEAELLELRRLLQEELADKVS
;
A
#
# COMPACT_ATOMS: atom_id res chain seq x y z
N MET A 1 -11.19 22.19 -23.25
CA MET A 1 -10.04 21.70 -22.45
C MET A 1 -10.47 21.83 -21.00
N HIS A 2 -10.34 20.77 -20.21
CA HIS A 2 -10.72 20.71 -18.80
C HIS A 2 -9.49 20.35 -17.96
N LEU A 3 -9.57 20.49 -16.64
CA LEU A 3 -8.51 20.05 -15.73
C LEU A 3 -8.23 18.55 -15.90
N SER A 4 -6.96 18.17 -15.75
CA SER A 4 -6.56 16.77 -15.67
C SER A 4 -6.99 16.16 -14.32
N PRO A 5 -7.07 14.82 -14.20
CA PRO A 5 -7.38 14.16 -12.94
C PRO A 5 -6.46 14.56 -11.78
N GLU A 6 -5.17 14.74 -12.05
CA GLU A 6 -4.16 15.14 -11.07
C GLU A 6 -4.42 16.57 -10.59
N GLU A 7 -4.69 17.49 -11.51
CA GLU A 7 -5.06 18.87 -11.18
C GLU A 7 -6.37 18.95 -10.37
N PHE A 8 -7.30 18.01 -10.57
CA PHE A 8 -8.51 17.92 -9.74
C PHE A 8 -8.18 17.53 -8.29
N ILE A 9 -7.28 16.56 -8.10
CA ILE A 9 -6.83 16.12 -6.77
C ILE A 9 -6.12 17.28 -6.05
N ASP A 10 -5.21 17.97 -6.73
CA ASP A 10 -4.51 19.12 -6.14
C ASP A 10 -5.46 20.23 -5.67
N VAL A 11 -6.55 20.47 -6.43
CA VAL A 11 -7.55 21.47 -6.02
C VAL A 11 -8.41 21.00 -4.85
N ILE A 12 -8.61 19.69 -4.69
CA ILE A 12 -9.32 19.11 -3.54
C ILE A 12 -8.43 19.16 -2.29
N ASP A 13 -7.16 18.78 -2.42
CA ASP A 13 -6.18 18.72 -1.33
C ASP A 13 -5.66 20.12 -0.91
N GLY A 14 -5.99 21.15 -1.70
CA GLY A 14 -5.63 22.53 -1.42
C GLY A 14 -4.26 22.94 -1.98
N THR A 15 -3.54 22.04 -2.66
CA THR A 15 -2.25 22.23 -3.34
C THR A 15 -2.40 22.81 -4.76
N ARG A 16 -3.43 23.62 -4.98
CA ARG A 16 -3.79 24.13 -6.32
C ARG A 16 -2.75 25.07 -6.93
N SER A 17 -2.50 24.88 -8.22
CA SER A 17 -1.69 25.77 -9.04
C SER A 17 -2.49 27.01 -9.53
N GLU A 18 -1.79 28.11 -9.80
CA GLU A 18 -2.36 29.35 -10.35
C GLU A 18 -3.11 29.17 -11.69
N PRO A 19 -2.65 28.36 -12.67
CA PRO A 19 -3.41 28.10 -13.89
C PRO A 19 -4.72 27.34 -13.64
N SER A 20 -4.75 26.40 -12.69
CA SER A 20 -5.98 25.68 -12.33
C SER A 20 -7.03 26.63 -11.75
N LEU A 21 -6.62 27.64 -10.99
CA LEU A 21 -7.52 28.68 -10.47
C LEU A 21 -8.12 29.55 -11.58
N ALA A 22 -7.29 30.02 -12.52
CA ALA A 22 -7.76 30.81 -13.66
C ALA A 22 -8.75 30.00 -14.52
N HIS A 23 -8.49 28.70 -14.70
CA HIS A 23 -9.42 27.81 -15.39
C HIS A 23 -10.74 27.67 -14.65
N LEU A 24 -10.71 27.47 -13.33
CA LEU A 24 -11.93 27.34 -12.53
C LEU A 24 -12.78 28.62 -12.51
N GLN A 25 -12.19 29.81 -12.69
CA GLN A 25 -12.97 31.03 -12.83
C GLN A 25 -13.75 31.08 -14.17
N SER A 26 -13.21 30.47 -15.22
CA SER A 26 -13.80 30.52 -16.57
C SER A 26 -14.64 29.30 -16.94
N CYS A 27 -14.41 28.13 -16.32
CA CYS A 27 -15.09 26.88 -16.66
C CYS A 27 -16.11 26.44 -15.59
N SER A 28 -17.41 26.55 -15.88
CA SER A 28 -18.47 26.09 -14.97
C SER A 28 -18.46 24.58 -14.74
N VAL A 29 -18.23 23.78 -15.79
CA VAL A 29 -18.21 22.32 -15.71
C VAL A 29 -17.18 21.81 -14.70
N CYS A 30 -15.97 22.38 -14.71
CA CYS A 30 -14.93 22.00 -13.74
C CYS A 30 -15.29 22.45 -12.32
N ARG A 31 -15.94 23.62 -12.14
CA ARG A 31 -16.41 24.05 -10.82
C ARG A 31 -17.48 23.11 -10.26
N ASP A 32 -18.47 22.77 -11.08
CA ASP A 32 -19.57 21.90 -10.67
C ASP A 32 -19.04 20.52 -10.26
N ARG A 33 -18.08 19.98 -11.01
CA ARG A 33 -17.44 18.69 -10.69
C ARG A 33 -16.63 18.73 -9.39
N ILE A 34 -15.91 19.83 -9.11
CA ILE A 34 -15.22 19.99 -7.82
C ILE A 34 -16.22 20.12 -6.68
N ALA A 35 -17.33 20.84 -6.88
CA ALA A 35 -18.37 20.97 -5.87
C ALA A 35 -18.99 19.61 -5.53
N ASP A 36 -19.27 18.78 -6.54
CA ASP A 36 -19.79 17.42 -6.39
C ASP A 36 -18.83 16.48 -5.64
N LEU A 37 -17.54 16.52 -6.00
CA LEU A 37 -16.51 15.75 -5.30
C LEU A 37 -16.36 16.17 -3.84
N ARG A 38 -16.37 17.47 -3.55
CA ARG A 38 -16.35 17.98 -2.17
C ARG A 38 -17.58 17.55 -1.39
N ALA A 39 -18.76 17.62 -2.00
CA ALA A 39 -20.00 17.15 -1.36
C ALA A 39 -19.92 15.66 -1.02
N THR A 40 -19.37 14.84 -1.92
CA THR A 40 -19.14 13.41 -1.67
C THR A 40 -18.17 13.17 -0.51
N LEU A 41 -17.06 13.92 -0.46
CA LEU A 41 -16.09 13.83 0.64
C LEU A 41 -16.69 14.26 1.98
N THR A 42 -17.50 15.33 2.00
CA THR A 42 -18.22 15.74 3.21
C THR A 42 -19.22 14.66 3.65
N ALA A 43 -19.99 14.10 2.73
CA ALA A 43 -20.92 13.01 3.04
C ALA A 43 -20.20 11.77 3.58
N ALA A 44 -19.02 11.44 3.04
CA ALA A 44 -18.19 10.35 3.54
C ALA A 44 -17.59 10.65 4.93
N ALA A 45 -17.18 11.90 5.18
CA ALA A 45 -16.66 12.33 6.49
C ALA A 45 -17.74 12.31 7.59
N ASP A 46 -18.99 12.61 7.23
CA ASP A 46 -20.14 12.56 8.13
C ASP A 46 -20.61 11.13 8.44
N ALA A 47 -20.12 10.13 7.69
CA ALA A 47 -20.40 8.73 7.99
C ALA A 47 -19.74 8.34 9.31
N SER A 48 -20.55 8.12 10.36
CA SER A 48 -20.05 7.68 11.66
C SER A 48 -19.55 6.25 11.58
N ILE A 49 -18.26 6.08 11.33
CA ILE A 49 -17.59 4.79 11.39
C ILE A 49 -17.28 4.51 12.86
N ALA A 50 -17.75 3.36 13.36
CA ALA A 50 -17.42 2.93 14.71
C ALA A 50 -15.89 2.78 14.82
N ALA A 51 -15.31 3.39 15.86
CA ALA A 51 -13.89 3.22 16.12
C ALA A 51 -13.57 1.72 16.25
N PRO A 52 -12.47 1.24 15.64
CA PRO A 52 -12.05 -0.14 15.83
C PRO A 52 -11.81 -0.40 17.32
N SER A 53 -12.08 -1.63 17.76
CA SER A 53 -11.85 -2.02 19.16
C SER A 53 -10.38 -1.81 19.54
N PRO A 54 -10.04 -1.42 20.77
CA PRO A 54 -8.64 -1.26 21.19
C PRO A 54 -7.79 -2.51 20.94
N LEU A 55 -8.36 -3.71 21.15
CA LEU A 55 -7.70 -4.99 20.93
C LEU A 55 -7.39 -5.30 19.46
N PHE A 56 -8.13 -4.69 18.52
CA PHE A 56 -7.88 -4.87 17.09
C PHE A 56 -6.47 -4.41 16.71
N TRP A 57 -6.03 -3.28 17.27
CA TRP A 57 -4.72 -2.71 16.96
C TRP A 57 -3.57 -3.55 17.49
N ASP A 58 -3.71 -4.11 18.69
CA ASP A 58 -2.71 -5.01 19.27
C ASP A 58 -2.57 -6.27 18.42
N GLN A 59 -3.70 -6.88 18.04
CA GLN A 59 -3.72 -8.08 17.20
C GLN A 59 -3.23 -7.82 15.78
N PHE A 60 -3.58 -6.67 15.19
CA PHE A 60 -3.09 -6.28 13.88
C PHE A 60 -1.58 -6.05 13.90
N SER A 61 -1.07 -5.30 14.87
CA SER A 61 0.35 -5.03 15.02
C SER A 61 1.15 -6.30 15.25
N GLN A 62 0.65 -7.21 16.10
CA GLN A 62 1.30 -8.50 16.34
C GLN A 62 1.37 -9.33 15.06
N ARG A 63 0.26 -9.45 14.30
CA ARG A 63 0.26 -10.17 13.01
C ARG A 63 1.21 -9.57 12.01
N LEU A 64 1.31 -8.24 11.93
CA LEU A 64 2.24 -7.55 11.06
C LEU A 64 3.69 -7.86 11.46
N HIS A 65 4.02 -7.77 12.74
CA HIS A 65 5.35 -8.11 13.25
C HIS A 65 5.72 -9.57 12.99
N ASP A 66 4.79 -10.49 13.24
CA ASP A 66 5.00 -11.91 12.99
C ASP A 66 5.21 -12.17 11.49
N ALA A 67 4.42 -11.52 10.62
CA ALA A 67 4.59 -11.62 9.17
C ALA A 67 5.97 -11.13 8.70
N VAL A 68 6.43 -9.97 9.21
CA VAL A 68 7.76 -9.42 8.90
C VAL A 68 8.87 -10.30 9.48
N ALA A 69 8.70 -10.87 10.67
CA ALA A 69 9.69 -11.75 11.29
C ALA A 69 9.79 -13.12 10.59
N MET A 70 8.68 -13.62 10.05
CA MET A 70 8.63 -14.86 9.28
C MET A 70 9.09 -14.68 7.84
N GLU A 71 9.26 -13.45 7.36
CA GLU A 71 9.82 -13.18 6.06
C GLU A 71 11.27 -13.69 6.05
N PRO A 72 11.59 -14.76 5.29
CA PRO A 72 12.93 -15.32 5.29
C PRO A 72 13.84 -14.28 4.67
N VAL A 73 14.72 -13.67 5.48
CA VAL A 73 15.84 -12.86 5.01
C VAL A 73 16.69 -13.76 4.12
N ARG A 74 16.43 -13.74 2.80
CA ARG A 74 17.15 -14.58 1.85
C ARG A 74 18.61 -14.16 1.90
N GLY A 75 19.40 -15.05 2.48
CA GLY A 75 20.85 -14.99 2.71
C GLY A 75 21.59 -13.95 1.90
N GLY A 76 21.87 -12.84 2.57
CA GLY A 76 22.72 -11.78 2.08
C GLY A 76 23.35 -11.03 3.25
N SER A 77 23.82 -11.74 4.28
CA SER A 77 24.85 -11.21 5.19
C SER A 77 26.15 -11.01 4.38
N ARG A 78 26.10 -10.07 3.44
CA ARG A 78 27.30 -9.38 2.99
C ARG A 78 27.61 -8.42 4.11
N SER A 79 28.44 -8.92 5.02
CA SER A 79 29.32 -8.13 5.87
C SER A 79 29.59 -6.79 5.20
N TRP A 80 29.07 -5.73 5.80
CA TRP A 80 29.24 -4.33 5.38
C TRP A 80 30.73 -3.93 5.22
N PHE A 81 31.67 -4.79 5.66
CA PHE A 81 33.11 -4.58 5.55
C PHE A 81 33.84 -5.47 4.51
N GLY A 82 33.15 -6.28 3.70
CA GLY A 82 33.79 -7.23 2.77
C GLY A 82 33.85 -6.75 1.32
N GLY A 83 34.80 -5.89 0.97
CA GLY A 83 35.05 -5.43 -0.39
C GLY A 83 35.61 -6.48 -1.37
N PHE A 84 35.41 -6.18 -2.67
CA PHE A 84 36.06 -6.71 -3.87
C PHE A 84 35.78 -8.17 -4.30
N GLY A 85 34.78 -8.33 -5.18
CA GLY A 85 34.60 -9.52 -6.03
C GLY A 85 33.34 -9.41 -6.89
N MET A 86 33.51 -9.00 -8.16
CA MET A 86 32.45 -8.83 -9.18
C MET A 86 32.03 -10.20 -9.81
N PRO A 87 31.01 -10.27 -10.69
CA PRO A 87 29.83 -11.15 -10.56
C PRO A 87 29.79 -12.24 -11.65
N LEU A 88 28.77 -13.12 -11.64
CA LEU A 88 28.16 -13.80 -12.82
C LEU A 88 27.26 -14.97 -12.36
N ALA A 89 25.99 -14.73 -12.03
CA ALA A 89 24.99 -15.82 -11.91
C ALA A 89 23.50 -15.37 -11.83
N ALA A 90 23.14 -14.14 -12.22
CA ALA A 90 21.81 -13.58 -11.92
C ALA A 90 20.67 -13.96 -12.90
N GLY A 91 20.84 -14.96 -13.77
CA GLY A 91 19.82 -15.31 -14.78
C GLY A 91 18.91 -16.51 -14.44
N ALA A 92 19.28 -17.37 -13.50
CA ALA A 92 18.65 -18.70 -13.37
C ALA A 92 17.47 -18.77 -12.37
N ALA A 93 17.34 -17.83 -11.44
CA ALA A 93 16.37 -17.94 -10.34
C ALA A 93 14.94 -17.55 -10.75
N VAL A 94 14.77 -16.59 -11.67
CA VAL A 94 13.45 -16.09 -12.08
C VAL A 94 12.69 -17.11 -12.94
N ALA A 95 13.40 -17.82 -13.84
CA ALA A 95 12.81 -18.87 -14.66
C ALA A 95 12.30 -20.07 -13.83
N ALA A 96 12.99 -20.41 -12.74
CA ALA A 96 12.58 -21.50 -11.85
C ALA A 96 11.29 -21.19 -11.07
N LEU A 97 11.08 -19.92 -10.70
CA LEU A 97 9.92 -19.47 -9.94
C LEU A 97 8.65 -19.43 -10.81
N ILE A 98 8.77 -19.00 -12.08
CA ILE A 98 7.67 -19.02 -13.05
C ILE A 98 7.26 -20.47 -13.41
N LEU A 99 8.23 -21.39 -13.53
CA LEU A 99 7.95 -22.80 -13.83
C LEU A 99 7.30 -23.55 -12.66
N ALA A 100 7.66 -23.22 -11.42
CA ALA A 100 7.06 -23.82 -10.22
C ALA A 100 5.59 -23.39 -10.01
N VAL A 101 5.26 -22.12 -10.30
CA VAL A 101 3.88 -21.59 -10.15
C VAL A 101 2.95 -22.11 -11.25
N SER A 102 3.45 -22.26 -12.48
CA SER A 102 2.66 -22.76 -13.61
C SER A 102 2.36 -24.26 -13.50
N THR A 103 3.28 -25.08 -12.99
CA THR A 103 3.06 -26.52 -12.79
C THR A 103 2.13 -26.82 -11.60
N ALA A 104 2.14 -26.00 -10.54
CA ALA A 104 1.23 -26.12 -9.42
C ALA A 104 -0.25 -25.90 -9.79
N ARG A 105 -0.54 -25.05 -10.79
CA ARG A 105 -1.92 -24.82 -11.27
C ARG A 105 -2.47 -25.92 -12.18
N LEU A 106 -1.62 -26.76 -12.77
CA LEU A 106 -2.04 -27.84 -13.67
C LEU A 106 -2.35 -29.15 -12.93
N ILE A 107 -1.96 -29.28 -11.66
CA ILE A 107 -2.07 -30.53 -10.87
C ILE A 107 -3.26 -30.49 -9.89
N ALA A 108 -3.89 -29.34 -9.69
CA ALA A 108 -5.06 -29.23 -8.83
C ALA A 108 -6.26 -30.00 -9.43
N PRO A 109 -6.77 -31.06 -8.77
CA PRO A 109 -7.88 -31.84 -9.29
C PRO A 109 -9.17 -31.01 -9.23
N HIS A 110 -9.84 -30.84 -10.36
CA HIS A 110 -11.19 -30.28 -10.40
C HIS A 110 -12.14 -31.22 -9.63
N PRO A 111 -12.89 -30.74 -8.63
CA PRO A 111 -13.96 -31.53 -8.05
C PRO A 111 -15.06 -31.71 -9.11
N ASN A 112 -15.27 -32.97 -9.52
CA ASN A 112 -16.41 -33.37 -10.34
C ASN A 112 -17.71 -33.02 -9.61
N LEU A 113 -18.43 -32.03 -10.10
CA LEU A 113 -19.79 -31.73 -9.66
C LEU A 113 -20.74 -32.78 -10.26
N SER A 114 -21.14 -33.77 -9.46
CA SER A 114 -22.38 -34.52 -9.73
C SER A 114 -23.58 -33.63 -9.41
N PRO A 115 -24.63 -33.59 -10.25
CA PRO A 115 -25.84 -32.83 -9.94
C PRO A 115 -26.61 -33.45 -8.75
N PRO A 116 -27.32 -32.62 -7.96
CA PRO A 116 -27.76 -32.99 -6.61
C PRO A 116 -28.98 -33.91 -6.63
N GLN A 117 -28.93 -34.96 -5.81
CA GLN A 117 -30.15 -35.60 -5.31
C GLN A 117 -30.66 -34.79 -4.10
N LEU A 118 -31.96 -34.47 -4.15
CA LEU A 118 -32.67 -33.67 -3.16
C LEU A 118 -32.85 -34.41 -1.82
N ALA A 119 -32.85 -33.58 -0.77
CA ALA A 119 -33.44 -33.75 0.56
C ALA A 119 -32.61 -34.44 1.66
N PHE A 120 -32.13 -33.65 2.62
CA PHE A 120 -32.69 -33.62 3.98
C PHE A 120 -32.22 -32.36 4.74
N VAL A 121 -33.13 -31.74 5.50
CA VAL A 121 -32.87 -30.57 6.36
C VAL A 121 -32.16 -31.02 7.63
N ALA A 122 -30.98 -30.44 7.94
CA ALA A 122 -30.35 -30.55 9.26
C ALA A 122 -29.37 -29.37 9.52
N ALA A 123 -29.60 -28.69 10.66
CA ALA A 123 -28.76 -27.70 11.37
C ALA A 123 -28.33 -26.40 10.64
N PRO A 124 -28.39 -25.23 11.31
CA PRO A 124 -27.86 -23.99 10.74
C PRO A 124 -26.32 -24.10 10.65
N PRO A 125 -25.71 -23.92 9.47
CA PRO A 125 -24.26 -23.82 9.37
C PRO A 125 -23.81 -22.49 9.99
N GLU A 126 -22.72 -22.54 10.75
CA GLU A 126 -22.00 -21.34 11.17
C GLU A 126 -21.70 -20.47 9.94
N PRO A 127 -21.73 -19.13 10.04
CA PRO A 127 -21.41 -18.27 8.92
C PRO A 127 -19.97 -18.53 8.49
N GLN A 128 -19.81 -19.24 7.37
CA GLN A 128 -18.59 -19.23 6.60
C GLN A 128 -18.34 -17.77 6.22
N GLU A 129 -17.22 -17.21 6.66
CA GLU A 129 -16.72 -15.94 6.14
C GLU A 129 -16.55 -16.11 4.62
N ALA A 130 -17.58 -15.68 3.88
CA ALA A 130 -17.46 -15.49 2.46
C ALA A 130 -16.36 -14.45 2.27
N GLY A 131 -15.25 -14.86 1.67
CA GLY A 131 -14.18 -13.95 1.29
C GLY A 131 -14.78 -12.74 0.60
N ASP A 132 -14.43 -11.55 1.09
CA ASP A 132 -15.00 -10.31 0.58
C ASP A 132 -14.62 -10.17 -0.90
N PRO A 133 -15.58 -10.14 -1.83
CA PRO A 133 -15.30 -10.05 -3.27
C PRO A 133 -14.57 -8.75 -3.63
N SER A 134 -14.63 -7.73 -2.78
CA SER A 134 -13.85 -6.50 -2.95
C SER A 134 -12.35 -6.73 -2.71
N LEU A 135 -11.98 -7.62 -1.77
CA LEU A 135 -10.59 -7.99 -1.50
C LEU A 135 -10.01 -8.87 -2.61
N GLU A 136 -10.83 -9.73 -3.23
CA GLU A 136 -10.41 -10.54 -4.38
C GLU A 136 -10.12 -9.67 -5.60
N LEU A 137 -10.92 -8.62 -5.84
CA LEU A 137 -10.71 -7.67 -6.93
C LEU A 137 -9.48 -6.79 -6.68
N MET A 138 -9.22 -6.38 -5.44
CA MET A 138 -7.98 -5.68 -5.08
C MET A 138 -6.74 -6.58 -5.23
N ALA A 139 -6.84 -7.87 -4.89
CA ALA A 139 -5.75 -8.82 -5.10
C ALA A 139 -5.46 -9.07 -6.59
N ASP A 140 -6.49 -9.15 -7.44
CA ASP A 140 -6.34 -9.28 -8.89
C ASP A 140 -5.73 -8.00 -9.51
N LEU A 141 -6.16 -6.82 -9.06
CA LEU A 141 -5.62 -5.54 -9.50
C LEU A 141 -4.15 -5.35 -9.08
N ALA A 142 -3.81 -5.74 -7.84
CA ALA A 142 -2.44 -5.70 -7.33
C ALA A 142 -1.53 -6.74 -8.02
N GLY A 143 -2.07 -7.91 -8.38
CA GLY A 143 -1.34 -8.97 -9.07
C GLY A 143 -1.16 -8.73 -10.57
N GLY A 144 -2.07 -7.98 -11.20
CA GLY A 144 -2.12 -7.82 -12.64
C GLY A 144 -1.46 -6.56 -13.21
N MET A 145 -1.26 -5.50 -12.41
CA MET A 145 -0.98 -4.18 -12.98
C MET A 145 0.06 -3.31 -12.26
N VAL A 146 0.56 -3.73 -11.09
CA VAL A 146 1.62 -2.98 -10.40
C VAL A 146 2.97 -3.62 -10.72
N ASP A 147 3.57 -3.15 -11.82
CA ASP A 147 4.97 -3.39 -12.11
C ASP A 147 5.81 -2.53 -11.16
N TRP A 148 6.12 -3.08 -9.97
CA TRP A 148 6.89 -2.39 -8.95
C TRP A 148 8.29 -1.98 -9.45
N ASP A 149 8.85 -2.69 -10.44
CA ASP A 149 10.12 -2.33 -11.07
C ASP A 149 9.97 -1.04 -11.92
N ALA A 150 8.80 -0.82 -12.55
CA ALA A 150 8.49 0.42 -13.26
C ALA A 150 8.13 1.60 -12.31
N VAL A 151 7.59 1.31 -11.12
CA VAL A 151 7.32 2.31 -10.08
C VAL A 151 8.62 2.79 -9.40
N GLU A 152 9.65 1.95 -9.35
CA GLU A 152 10.99 2.34 -8.86
C GLU A 152 11.68 3.33 -9.83
N GLU A 153 11.47 3.20 -11.14
CA GLU A 153 11.93 4.18 -12.14
C GLU A 153 11.05 5.44 -12.19
N ALA A 154 9.75 5.33 -11.88
CA ALA A 154 8.83 6.46 -11.79
C ALA A 154 8.90 7.17 -10.43
N GLU A 155 10.05 7.78 -10.17
CA GLU A 155 10.22 8.99 -9.34
C GLU A 155 9.45 9.02 -8.00
N PHE A 156 9.71 8.05 -7.11
CA PHE A 156 9.35 8.08 -5.69
C PHE A 156 10.24 9.07 -4.90
N THR A 157 10.46 10.29 -5.39
CA THR A 157 11.39 11.27 -4.78
C THR A 157 10.86 11.93 -3.52
N ALA A 158 9.56 11.84 -3.21
CA ALA A 158 8.98 12.51 -2.05
C ALA A 158 8.99 11.68 -0.75
N ARG A 159 8.91 10.35 -0.82
CA ARG A 159 8.85 9.46 0.37
C ARG A 159 10.21 8.92 0.82
N GLY A 160 11.24 9.01 -0.01
CA GLY A 160 12.62 8.66 0.34
C GLY A 160 13.50 9.84 0.76
N ALA A 161 13.04 11.09 0.59
CA ALA A 161 13.84 12.28 0.88
C ALA A 161 14.21 12.38 2.37
N ALA A 162 13.30 12.00 3.28
CA ALA A 162 13.57 12.02 4.71
C ALA A 162 14.66 10.99 5.09
N ASP A 163 14.55 9.75 4.59
CA ASP A 163 15.55 8.70 4.83
C ASP A 163 16.90 9.01 4.15
N HIS A 164 16.88 9.63 2.97
CA HIS A 164 18.09 10.07 2.29
C HIS A 164 18.79 11.22 3.04
N VAL A 165 18.04 12.15 3.63
CA VAL A 165 18.63 13.22 4.46
C VAL A 165 19.22 12.63 5.73
N VAL A 166 18.51 11.72 6.41
CA VAL A 166 19.00 11.07 7.64
C VAL A 166 20.29 10.26 7.40
N THR A 167 20.41 9.60 6.25
CA THR A 167 21.62 8.83 5.90
C THR A 167 22.84 9.69 5.57
N HIS A 168 22.66 10.99 5.32
CA HIS A 168 23.73 11.93 4.99
C HIS A 168 24.05 12.92 6.12
N LEU A 169 23.36 12.83 7.27
CA LEU A 169 23.69 13.63 8.44
C LEU A 169 25.05 13.21 9.01
N THR A 170 25.88 14.21 9.27
CA THR A 170 27.13 14.03 10.00
C THR A 170 26.85 13.66 11.46
N GLU A 171 27.83 13.10 12.16
CA GLU A 171 27.70 12.72 13.57
C GLU A 171 27.31 13.91 14.47
N ALA A 172 27.81 15.11 14.14
CA ALA A 172 27.44 16.35 14.84
C ALA A 172 25.97 16.73 14.61
N GLU A 173 25.46 16.59 13.37
CA GLU A 173 24.07 16.90 13.04
C GLU A 173 23.09 15.88 13.64
N LEU A 174 23.47 14.60 13.73
CA LEU A 174 22.68 13.57 14.42
C LEU A 174 22.56 13.85 15.92
N LEU A 175 23.62 14.34 16.56
CA LEU A 175 23.58 14.75 17.97
C LEU A 175 22.64 15.94 18.19
N GLU A 176 22.66 16.91 17.28
CA GLU A 176 21.77 18.08 17.36
C GLU A 176 20.31 17.69 17.08
N LEU A 177 20.04 16.83 16.09
CA LEU A 177 18.70 16.30 15.83
C LEU A 177 18.16 15.54 17.05
N ARG A 178 18.99 14.73 17.71
CA ARG A 178 18.62 14.03 18.94
C ARG A 178 18.26 15.01 20.06
N ARG A 179 19.05 16.08 20.23
CA ARG A 179 18.81 17.12 21.25
C ARG A 179 17.46 17.79 21.03
N LEU A 180 17.16 18.20 19.80
CA LEU A 180 15.90 18.86 19.42
C LEU A 180 14.69 17.94 19.62
N LEU A 181 14.80 16.66 19.24
CA LEU A 181 13.71 15.69 19.44
C LEU A 181 13.41 15.45 20.93
N GLN A 182 14.43 15.43 21.78
CA GLN A 182 14.25 15.29 23.23
C GLN A 182 13.58 16.52 23.86
N GLU A 183 13.92 17.71 23.37
CA GLU A 183 13.32 18.97 23.82
C GLU A 183 11.83 19.04 23.48
N GLU A 184 11.45 18.71 22.24
CA GLU A 184 10.05 18.66 21.78
C GLU A 184 9.22 17.59 22.50
N LEU A 185 9.80 16.41 22.77
CA LEU A 185 9.13 15.36 23.53
C LEU A 185 8.88 15.75 24.99
N ALA A 186 9.80 16.49 25.60
CA ALA A 186 9.64 16.98 26.96
C ALA A 186 8.57 18.08 27.05
N ASP A 187 8.50 18.96 26.04
CA ASP A 187 7.50 20.04 25.97
C ASP A 187 6.08 19.50 25.77
N LYS A 188 5.90 18.48 24.93
CA LYS A 188 4.58 17.85 24.69
C LYS A 188 4.00 17.03 25.84
N VAL A 189 4.81 16.69 26.85
CA VAL A 189 4.41 15.86 27.99
C VAL A 189 4.02 16.70 29.21
N SER A 190 4.30 18.01 29.20
CA SER A 190 3.91 18.95 30.26
C SER A 190 2.56 19.62 30.00
#